data_AF-A0A846DKX6-F1
#
_entry.id   AF-A0A846DKX6-F1
#
_cell.length_a   1.000
_cell.length_b   1.000
_cell.length_c   1.000
_cell.angle_alpha   90.00
_cell.angle_beta   90.00
_cell.angle_gamma   90.00
#
_symmetry.space_group_name_H-M   'P 1'
#
loop_
_entity.id
_entity.type
_entity.pdbx_description
1 polymer ?
#
loop_
_entity_poly.entity_id
_entity_poly.type
_entity_poly.pdbx_seq_one_letter_code
_entity_poly.pdbx_strand_id
1 'polypeptide(L)'
;MLNNLSEIDIVGHRVVHGGVEYSQATLVPPEVKEAIARLSLLAPAHNPANLEGIEAIKKILGNLPQIAVFDTGFHSQIPPEAAIYPIPYQWYEKGIHRY
;
A
#
# COMPACT_ATOMS: atom_id res chain seq x y z
N MET A 1 11.72 -25.40 -9.22
CA MET A 1 11.77 -25.18 -7.76
C MET A 1 12.94 -24.25 -7.49
N LEU A 2 12.83 -23.39 -6.49
CA LEU A 2 13.96 -22.60 -5.99
C LEU A 2 14.89 -23.53 -5.21
N ASN A 3 16.19 -23.52 -5.50
CA ASN A 3 17.20 -24.27 -4.76
C ASN A 3 17.98 -23.38 -3.78
N ASN A 4 18.00 -22.07 -4.05
CA ASN A 4 18.61 -21.05 -3.21
C ASN A 4 17.77 -19.75 -3.23
N LEU A 5 17.75 -19.03 -2.09
CA LEU A 5 17.12 -17.71 -1.98
C LEU A 5 17.75 -16.65 -2.90
N SER A 6 19.01 -16.83 -3.31
CA SER A 6 19.67 -15.94 -4.27
C SER A 6 19.09 -16.00 -5.69
N GLU A 7 18.22 -16.97 -5.98
CA GLU A 7 17.49 -17.07 -7.26
C GLU A 7 16.27 -16.13 -7.31
N ILE A 8 15.94 -15.44 -6.21
CA ILE A 8 14.83 -14.48 -6.16
C ILE A 8 15.35 -13.11 -6.59
N ASP A 9 14.83 -12.56 -7.69
CA ASP A 9 15.23 -11.24 -8.20
C ASP A 9 14.44 -10.08 -7.57
N ILE A 10 13.14 -10.30 -7.27
CA ILE A 10 12.21 -9.27 -6.79
C ILE A 10 11.13 -9.93 -5.91
N VAL A 11 10.61 -9.21 -4.92
CA VAL A 11 9.40 -9.62 -4.18
C VAL A 11 8.28 -8.60 -4.35
N GLY A 12 7.09 -9.09 -4.68
CA GLY A 12 5.87 -8.28 -4.74
C GLY A 12 5.02 -8.47 -3.48
N HIS A 13 4.49 -7.38 -2.95
CA HIS A 13 3.64 -7.34 -1.76
C HIS A 13 2.29 -6.75 -2.10
N ARG A 14 1.21 -7.45 -1.75
CA ARG A 14 -0.11 -6.85 -1.69
C ARG A 14 -0.18 -5.95 -0.45
N VAL A 15 -0.63 -4.72 -0.64
CA VAL A 15 -0.92 -3.75 0.43
C VAL A 15 -2.36 -3.30 0.26
N VAL A 16 -3.15 -3.33 1.33
CA VAL A 16 -4.59 -3.04 1.20
C VAL A 16 -4.85 -1.57 0.84
N HIS A 17 -4.28 -0.62 1.58
CA HIS A 17 -4.62 0.79 1.40
C HIS A 17 -3.41 1.63 1.00
N GLY A 18 -3.46 2.22 -0.20
CA GLY A 18 -2.47 3.18 -0.73
C GLY A 18 -2.85 4.65 -0.51
N GLY A 19 -4.05 4.91 -0.01
CA GLY A 19 -4.57 6.27 0.12
C GLY A 19 -4.73 6.93 -1.25
N VAL A 20 -4.63 8.26 -1.28
CA VAL A 20 -4.60 9.01 -2.54
C VAL A 20 -3.20 9.11 -3.15
N GLU A 21 -2.17 8.74 -2.38
CA GLU A 21 -0.76 8.90 -2.73
C GLU A 21 -0.25 7.77 -3.63
N TYR A 22 -0.74 6.54 -3.42
CA TYR A 22 -0.24 5.36 -4.11
C TYR A 22 -1.34 4.64 -4.88
N SER A 23 -1.35 4.85 -6.21
CA SER A 23 -2.29 4.23 -7.13
C SER A 23 -1.67 3.22 -8.10
N GLN A 24 -0.34 3.11 -8.12
CA GLN A 24 0.42 2.24 -9.01
C GLN A 24 1.34 1.31 -8.21
N ALA A 25 1.78 0.22 -8.83
CA ALA A 25 2.83 -0.63 -8.27
C ALA A 25 4.09 0.20 -8.04
N THR A 26 4.61 0.21 -6.82
CA THR A 26 5.65 1.14 -6.38
C THR A 26 6.80 0.38 -5.74
N LEU A 27 8.04 0.70 -6.10
CA LEU A 27 9.23 0.21 -5.38
C LEU A 27 9.11 0.60 -3.90
N VAL A 28 9.68 -0.18 -2.98
CA VAL A 28 9.56 0.08 -1.54
C VAL A 28 10.87 0.61 -0.92
N PRO A 29 11.19 1.91 -1.09
CA PRO A 29 12.18 2.61 -0.28
C PRO A 29 11.61 2.97 1.11
N PRO A 30 12.42 3.51 2.04
CA PRO A 30 11.99 3.85 3.40
C PRO A 30 10.71 4.71 3.47
N GLU A 31 10.56 5.69 2.59
CA GLU A 31 9.42 6.60 2.56
C GLU A 31 8.09 5.90 2.24
N VAL A 32 8.13 4.83 1.43
CA VAL A 32 6.92 4.03 1.14
C VAL A 32 6.52 3.22 2.36
N LYS A 33 7.49 2.72 3.14
CA LYS A 33 7.22 2.00 4.38
C LYS A 33 6.57 2.91 5.44
N GLU A 34 7.09 4.13 5.57
CA GLU A 34 6.50 5.17 6.43
C GLU A 34 5.09 5.54 5.99
N ALA A 35 4.85 5.64 4.68
CA ALA A 35 3.52 5.90 4.15
C ALA A 35 2.55 4.74 4.44
N ILE A 36 2.95 3.48 4.23
CA ILE A 36 2.12 2.30 4.57
C ILE A 36 1.78 2.30 6.07
N ALA A 37 2.76 2.61 6.94
CA ALA A 37 2.54 2.74 8.37
C ALA A 37 1.49 3.82 8.69
N ARG A 38 1.64 5.03 8.14
CA ARG A 38 0.68 6.13 8.33
C ARG A 38 -0.72 5.78 7.79
N LEU A 39 -0.79 5.14 6.63
CA LEU A 39 -2.03 4.70 5.99
C LEU A 39 -2.72 3.53 6.72
N SER A 40 -2.08 2.95 7.75
CA SER A 40 -2.73 1.99 8.63
C SER A 40 -3.93 2.57 9.36
N LEU A 41 -4.05 3.89 9.49
CA LEU A 41 -5.27 4.53 9.99
C LEU A 41 -6.50 4.23 9.11
N LEU A 42 -6.31 4.00 7.80
CA LEU A 42 -7.39 3.68 6.85
C LEU A 42 -7.66 2.17 6.75
N ALA A 43 -6.65 1.33 7.04
CA ALA A 43 -6.78 -0.13 7.04
C ALA A 43 -6.04 -0.78 8.23
N PRO A 44 -6.50 -0.57 9.47
CA PRO A 44 -5.75 -0.91 10.69
C PRO A 44 -5.54 -2.42 10.88
N ALA A 45 -6.45 -3.24 10.36
CA ALA A 45 -6.33 -4.70 10.43
C ALA A 45 -5.43 -5.30 9.32
N HIS A 46 -4.96 -4.50 8.36
CA HIS A 46 -4.30 -5.01 7.16
C HIS A 46 -2.91 -4.40 6.91
N ASN A 47 -2.83 -3.08 6.78
CA ASN A 47 -1.58 -2.40 6.42
C ASN A 47 -0.42 -2.68 7.40
N PRO A 48 -0.62 -2.78 8.73
CA PRO A 48 0.45 -3.17 9.64
C PRO A 48 1.05 -4.54 9.31
N ALA A 49 0.21 -5.55 9.06
CA ALA A 49 0.66 -6.89 8.69
C ALA A 49 1.34 -6.91 7.31
N ASN A 50 0.87 -6.09 6.36
CA ASN A 50 1.52 -5.95 5.05
C ASN A 50 2.93 -5.35 5.20
N LEU A 51 3.09 -4.33 6.05
CA LEU A 51 4.38 -3.72 6.35
C LEU A 51 5.32 -4.69 7.09
N GLU A 52 4.81 -5.48 8.03
CA GLU A 52 5.60 -6.53 8.69
C GLU A 52 6.16 -7.54 7.67
N GLY A 53 5.39 -7.92 6.67
CA GLY A 53 5.84 -8.80 5.58
C GLY A 53 6.99 -8.19 4.76
N ILE A 54 6.90 -6.90 4.43
CA ILE A 54 7.97 -6.15 3.74
C ILE A 54 9.25 -6.13 4.59
N GLU A 55 9.13 -5.82 5.89
CA GLU A 55 10.28 -5.77 6.80
C GLU A 55 10.87 -7.16 7.05
N ALA A 56 10.06 -8.22 7.06
CA ALA A 56 10.54 -9.59 7.16
C ALA A 56 11.40 -9.97 5.96
N ILE A 57 10.96 -9.65 4.73
CA ILE A 57 11.74 -9.89 3.51
C ILE A 57 13.02 -9.06 3.52
N LYS A 58 12.98 -7.82 4.00
CA LYS A 58 14.18 -6.98 4.19
C LYS A 58 15.21 -7.66 5.09
N LYS A 59 14.78 -8.27 6.20
CA LYS A 59 15.66 -8.97 7.15
C LYS A 59 16.25 -10.25 6.56
N ILE A 60 15.51 -10.96 5.70
CA ILE A 60 15.94 -12.25 5.13
C ILE A 60 16.78 -12.06 3.86
N LEU A 61 16.37 -11.16 2.94
CA LEU A 61 16.95 -10.99 1.61
C LEU A 61 17.71 -9.66 1.43
N GLY A 62 17.86 -8.86 2.49
CA GLY A 62 18.69 -7.67 2.50
C GLY A 62 18.17 -6.58 1.56
N ASN A 63 18.97 -6.19 0.56
CA ASN A 63 18.67 -5.09 -0.35
C ASN A 63 17.89 -5.51 -1.61
N LEU A 64 17.34 -6.72 -1.63
CA LEU A 64 16.53 -7.18 -2.74
C LEU A 64 15.38 -6.20 -3.03
N PRO A 65 15.14 -5.81 -4.30
CA PRO A 65 14.03 -4.95 -4.67
C PRO A 65 12.68 -5.54 -4.24
N GLN A 66 11.87 -4.71 -3.58
CA GLN A 66 10.51 -5.05 -3.18
C GLN A 66 9.54 -4.05 -3.81
N ILE A 67 8.37 -4.54 -4.23
CA ILE A 67 7.33 -3.75 -4.88
C ILE A 67 6.04 -3.88 -4.06
N ALA A 68 5.42 -2.77 -3.69
CA ALA A 68 4.09 -2.72 -3.11
C ALA A 68 3.05 -2.51 -4.22
N VAL A 69 2.00 -3.32 -4.21
CA VAL A 69 0.83 -3.21 -5.08
C VAL A 69 -0.40 -2.96 -4.21
N PHE A 70 -1.07 -1.84 -4.43
CA PHE A 70 -2.13 -1.34 -3.55
C PHE A 70 -3.51 -1.72 -4.08
N ASP A 71 -4.38 -2.32 -3.25
CA ASP A 71 -5.73 -2.71 -3.69
C ASP A 71 -6.57 -1.49 -4.12
N THR A 72 -6.38 -0.34 -3.47
CA THR A 72 -7.03 0.94 -3.83
C THR A 72 -6.55 1.50 -5.18
N GLY A 73 -5.47 0.98 -5.76
CA GLY A 73 -4.88 1.54 -6.96
C GLY A 73 -5.80 1.52 -8.18
N PHE A 74 -6.54 0.43 -8.36
CA PHE A 74 -7.51 0.29 -9.47
C PHE A 74 -8.64 1.32 -9.41
N HIS A 75 -9.00 1.77 -8.21
CA HIS A 75 -10.14 2.65 -7.94
C HIS A 75 -9.77 4.14 -7.91
N SER A 76 -8.48 4.48 -8.09
CA SER A 76 -7.98 5.86 -8.05
C SER A 76 -8.59 6.83 -9.07
N GLN A 77 -9.30 6.32 -10.08
CA GLN A 77 -9.96 7.10 -11.15
C GLN A 77 -11.49 7.15 -11.00
N ILE A 78 -12.06 6.71 -9.87
CA ILE A 78 -13.51 6.87 -9.62
C ILE A 78 -13.83 8.38 -9.63
N PRO A 79 -14.83 8.82 -10.41
CA PRO A 79 -15.14 10.24 -10.50
C PRO A 79 -15.75 10.77 -9.20
N PRO A 80 -15.62 12.07 -8.90
CA PRO A 80 -16.05 12.66 -7.62
C PRO A 80 -17.51 12.36 -7.25
N GLU A 81 -18.42 12.39 -8.22
CA GLU A 81 -19.85 12.08 -8.03
C GLU A 81 -20.12 10.65 -7.55
N ALA A 82 -19.18 9.72 -7.76
CA ALA A 82 -19.25 8.34 -7.29
C ALA A 82 -18.36 8.06 -6.07
N ALA A 83 -17.37 8.91 -5.80
CA ALA A 83 -16.46 8.77 -4.67
C ALA A 83 -16.93 9.48 -3.40
N ILE A 84 -17.63 10.62 -3.55
CA ILE A 84 -18.04 11.49 -2.45
C ILE A 84 -19.38 11.03 -1.87
N TYR A 85 -19.42 10.83 -0.56
CA TYR A 85 -20.64 10.43 0.16
C TYR A 85 -21.58 11.63 0.41
N PRO A 86 -22.92 11.43 0.46
CA PRO A 86 -23.89 12.49 0.78
C PRO A 86 -23.94 12.80 2.28
N ILE A 87 -22.80 13.18 2.85
CA ILE A 87 -22.58 13.59 4.26
C ILE A 87 -21.94 15.00 4.28
N PRO A 88 -21.74 15.66 5.44
CA PRO A 88 -21.13 16.98 5.48
C PRO A 88 -19.79 17.02 4.73
N TYR A 89 -19.65 17.94 3.78
CA TYR A 89 -18.51 18.01 2.84
C TYR A 89 -17.14 18.12 3.55
N GLN A 90 -17.09 18.72 4.73
CA GLN A 90 -15.91 18.75 5.59
C GLN A 90 -15.29 17.37 5.88
N TRP A 91 -16.07 16.29 5.83
CA TRP A 91 -15.54 14.93 6.00
C TRP A 91 -14.77 14.46 4.78
N TYR A 92 -15.22 14.83 3.58
CA TYR A 92 -14.47 14.61 2.34
C TYR A 92 -13.14 15.37 2.38
N GLU A 93 -13.15 16.64 2.82
CA GLU A 93 -11.92 17.43 3.01
C GLU A 93 -10.95 16.81 4.04
N LYS A 94 -11.48 16.01 4.97
CA LYS A 94 -10.70 15.21 5.94
C LYS A 94 -10.32 13.81 5.43
N GLY A 95 -10.58 13.50 4.16
CA GLY A 95 -10.16 12.27 3.50
C GLY A 95 -11.19 11.13 3.48
N ILE A 96 -12.45 11.38 3.89
CA ILE A 96 -13.52 10.38 3.82
C ILE A 96 -14.13 10.37 2.42
N HIS A 97 -13.78 9.36 1.63
CA HIS A 97 -14.36 9.06 0.33
C HIS A 97 -14.25 7.56 0.05
N ARG A 98 -14.89 7.11 -1.03
CA ARG A 98 -14.66 5.77 -1.56
C ARG A 98 -13.27 5.69 -2.19
N TYR A 99 -12.47 4.75 -1.71
CA TYR A 99 -11.19 4.35 -2.29
C TYR A 99 -11.34 3.09 -3.15
#